data_AF-A0A7K2JLK5-F1
#
_entry.id   AF-A0A7K2JLK5-F1
#
_cell.length_a   1.000
_cell.length_b   1.000
_cell.length_c   1.000
_cell.angle_alpha   90.00
_cell.angle_beta   90.00
_cell.angle_gamma   90.00
#
_symmetry.space_group_name_H-M   'P 1'
#
loop_
_entity.id
_entity.type
_entity.pdbx_description
1 polymer ?
#
loop_
_entity_poly.entity_id
_entity_poly.type
_entity_poly.pdbx_seq_one_letter_code
_entity_poly.pdbx_strand_id
1 'polypeptide(L)'
;MKYTDHDGDTWEAVNEGRHLLCVASSVSGFEGSSFTREFVEEHYGPLNPEGAQEQQDAPAPALPTVEGVMSRASVFQSAHALVTGLPWGDEEKPSVYDVLSVAKWLEGDE
;
A
#
# COMPACT_ATOMS: atom_id res chain seq x y z
N MET A 1 2.98 -17.72 22.71
CA MET A 1 2.87 -16.79 21.55
C MET A 1 1.62 -17.18 20.81
N LYS A 2 0.79 -16.23 20.41
CA LYS A 2 -0.47 -16.52 19.73
C LYS A 2 -0.37 -16.18 18.25
N TYR A 3 -1.13 -16.90 17.44
CA TYR A 3 -1.19 -16.75 15.99
C TYR A 3 -2.65 -16.82 15.54
N THR A 4 -2.95 -16.17 14.43
CA THR A 4 -4.23 -16.30 13.72
C THR A 4 -3.95 -16.90 12.36
N ASP A 5 -4.75 -17.88 11.95
CA ASP A 5 -4.66 -18.48 10.62
C ASP A 5 -5.52 -17.72 9.60
N HIS A 6 -5.66 -18.26 8.38
CA HIS A 6 -6.47 -17.61 7.34
C HIS A 6 -7.98 -17.70 7.59
N ASP A 7 -8.43 -18.72 8.32
CA ASP A 7 -9.83 -18.96 8.64
C ASP A 7 -10.30 -18.07 9.81
N GLY A 8 -9.35 -17.43 10.50
CA GLY A 8 -9.59 -16.59 11.65
C GLY A 8 -9.55 -17.35 12.97
N ASP A 9 -9.09 -18.59 12.97
CA ASP A 9 -8.92 -19.37 14.19
C ASP A 9 -7.63 -18.96 14.90
N THR A 10 -7.68 -18.96 16.24
CA THR A 10 -6.57 -18.53 17.09
C THR A 10 -5.81 -19.73 17.62
N TRP A 11 -4.50 -19.71 17.42
CA TRP A 11 -3.57 -20.76 17.77
C TRP A 11 -2.56 -20.27 18.81
N GLU A 12 -2.34 -21.03 19.88
CA GLU A 12 -1.33 -20.73 20.90
C GLU A 12 -0.17 -21.71 20.81
N ALA A 13 1.05 -21.19 20.71
CA ALA A 13 2.27 -22.00 20.75
C ALA A 13 2.48 -22.66 22.12
N VAL A 14 2.59 -23.98 22.07
CA VAL A 14 2.90 -24.86 23.20
C VAL A 14 4.13 -25.72 22.86
N ASN A 15 4.74 -26.36 23.86
CA ASN A 15 5.95 -27.19 23.69
C ASN A 15 7.08 -26.47 22.92
N GLU A 16 7.47 -25.30 23.42
CA GLU A 16 8.52 -24.45 22.80
C GLU A 16 8.20 -23.99 21.37
N GLY A 17 6.92 -24.00 20.97
CA GLY A 17 6.49 -23.57 19.64
C GLY A 17 6.53 -24.66 18.57
N ARG A 18 6.77 -25.93 18.94
CA ARG A 18 6.66 -27.07 18.02
C ARG A 18 5.21 -27.47 17.75
N HIS A 19 4.34 -27.22 18.72
CA HIS A 19 2.91 -27.51 18.61
C HIS A 19 2.11 -26.24 18.81
N LEU A 20 0.94 -26.23 18.19
CA LEU A 20 -0.03 -25.15 18.26
C LEU A 20 -1.35 -25.72 18.77
N LEU A 21 -1.84 -25.14 19.85
CA LEU A 21 -3.14 -25.44 20.45
C LEU A 21 -4.16 -24.46 19.88
N CYS A 22 -5.23 -24.95 19.26
CA CYS A 22 -6.36 -24.10 18.87
C CYS A 22 -7.10 -23.66 20.14
N VAL A 23 -7.11 -22.36 20.41
CA VAL A 23 -7.71 -21.77 21.62
C VAL A 23 -9.01 -21.02 21.33
N ALA A 24 -9.28 -20.71 20.06
CA ALA A 24 -10.55 -20.18 19.59
C ALA A 24 -10.76 -20.61 18.13
N SER A 25 -11.93 -21.13 17.81
CA SER A 25 -12.30 -21.47 16.43
C SER A 25 -13.76 -21.18 16.14
N SER A 26 -14.05 -20.85 14.89
CA SER A 26 -15.42 -20.74 14.39
C SER A 26 -16.14 -22.10 14.32
N VAL A 27 -15.38 -23.20 14.32
CA VAL A 27 -15.89 -24.57 14.25
C VAL A 27 -16.12 -25.12 15.66
N SER A 28 -17.39 -25.44 15.97
CA SER A 28 -17.77 -25.98 17.27
C SER A 28 -17.06 -27.31 17.56
N GLY A 29 -16.34 -27.37 18.68
CA GLY A 29 -15.62 -28.57 19.13
C GLY A 29 -14.19 -28.70 18.60
N PHE A 30 -13.70 -27.74 17.81
CA PHE A 30 -12.32 -27.72 17.35
C PHE A 30 -11.34 -27.15 18.39
N GLU A 31 -11.84 -26.28 19.27
CA GLU A 31 -11.10 -25.73 20.42
C GLU A 31 -10.51 -26.84 21.30
N GLY A 32 -9.24 -26.69 21.68
CA GLY A 32 -8.49 -27.67 22.46
C GLY A 32 -7.72 -28.70 21.62
N SER A 33 -7.86 -28.69 20.29
CA SER A 33 -7.07 -29.52 19.39
C SER A 33 -5.63 -29.00 19.30
N SER A 34 -4.65 -29.91 19.37
CA SER A 34 -3.22 -29.56 19.28
C SER A 34 -2.58 -30.27 18.09
N PHE A 35 -1.96 -29.52 17.20
CA PHE A 35 -1.25 -30.04 16.02
C PHE A 35 0.18 -29.50 15.97
N THR A 36 1.03 -30.09 15.11
CA THR A 36 2.35 -29.53 14.85
C THR A 36 2.23 -28.23 14.07
N ARG A 37 3.19 -27.33 14.26
CA ARG A 37 3.20 -26.04 13.55
C ARG A 37 3.18 -26.23 12.03
N GLU A 38 3.94 -27.18 11.52
CA GLU A 38 4.04 -27.48 10.09
C GLU A 38 2.68 -27.93 9.54
N PHE A 39 1.94 -28.75 10.29
CA PHE A 39 0.62 -29.22 9.88
C PHE A 39 -0.37 -28.06 9.81
N VAL A 40 -0.34 -27.17 10.81
CA VAL A 40 -1.24 -26.02 10.86
C VAL A 40 -0.95 -25.06 9.72
N GLU A 41 0.32 -24.73 9.46
CA GLU A 41 0.69 -23.83 8.37
C GLU A 41 0.36 -24.41 6.97
N GLU A 42 0.44 -25.73 6.80
CA GLU A 42 0.08 -26.42 5.55
C GLU A 42 -1.45 -26.45 5.31
N HIS A 43 -2.24 -26.69 6.35
CA HIS A 43 -3.70 -26.90 6.21
C HIS A 43 -4.52 -25.62 6.40
N TYR A 44 -4.08 -24.73 7.29
CA TYR A 44 -4.76 -23.48 7.65
C TYR A 44 -3.96 -22.24 7.21
N GLY A 45 -2.91 -22.43 6.41
CA GLY A 45 -2.17 -21.35 5.77
C GLY A 45 -1.17 -20.62 6.69
N PRO A 46 -0.51 -19.57 6.18
CA PRO A 46 0.55 -18.88 6.92
C PRO A 46 -0.01 -18.22 8.18
N LEU A 47 0.62 -18.52 9.31
CA LEU A 47 0.21 -18.05 10.61
C LEU A 47 0.68 -16.62 10.88
N ASN A 48 -0.26 -15.73 11.16
CA ASN A 48 0.02 -14.34 11.54
C ASN A 48 0.13 -14.24 13.06
N PRO A 49 1.29 -13.87 13.63
CA PRO A 49 1.41 -13.73 15.08
C PRO A 49 0.52 -12.58 15.59
N GLU A 50 -0.37 -12.88 16.55
CA GLU A 50 -1.13 -11.86 17.26
C GLU A 50 -0.15 -10.94 18.00
N GLY A 51 -0.12 -9.67 17.61
CA GLY A 51 0.79 -8.68 18.19
C GLY A 51 2.07 -8.43 17.38
N ALA A 52 2.24 -9.03 16.20
CA ALA A 52 2.92 -8.28 15.15
C ALA A 52 2.00 -7.11 14.83
N GLN A 53 2.22 -5.99 15.51
CA GLN A 53 1.76 -4.71 15.02
C GLN A 53 2.19 -4.69 13.57
N GLU A 54 1.23 -4.73 12.65
CA GLU A 54 1.44 -4.20 11.31
C GLU A 54 2.17 -2.89 11.57
N GLN A 55 3.44 -2.86 11.19
CA GLN A 55 4.27 -1.69 11.30
C GLN A 55 3.41 -0.60 10.69
N GLN A 56 2.87 0.30 11.52
CA GLN A 56 1.89 1.28 11.06
C GLN A 56 2.55 1.96 9.87
N ASP A 57 2.09 1.62 8.67
CA ASP A 57 2.52 2.32 7.47
C ASP A 57 2.20 3.77 7.79
N ALA A 58 3.23 4.61 7.74
CA ALA A 58 3.10 6.02 8.07
C ALA A 58 1.83 6.54 7.38
N PRO A 59 0.98 7.32 8.07
CA PRO A 59 -0.33 7.68 7.53
C PRO A 59 -0.15 8.15 6.10
N ALA A 60 -0.85 7.45 5.18
CA ALA A 60 -0.72 7.70 3.76
C ALA A 60 -0.83 9.21 3.52
N PRO A 61 0.05 9.81 2.71
CA PRO A 61 0.00 11.24 2.47
C PRO A 61 -1.41 11.62 2.02
N ALA A 62 -1.96 12.67 2.63
CA ALA A 62 -3.32 13.10 2.35
C ALA A 62 -3.50 13.24 0.83
N LEU A 63 -4.53 12.59 0.29
CA LEU A 63 -4.84 12.71 -1.13
C LEU A 63 -5.05 14.19 -1.46
N PRO A 64 -4.47 14.68 -2.57
CA PRO A 64 -4.66 16.07 -2.98
C PRO A 64 -6.16 16.33 -3.16
N THR A 65 -6.61 17.51 -2.73
CA THR A 65 -8.00 17.91 -2.91
C THR A 65 -8.34 17.99 -4.40
N VAL A 66 -9.61 17.78 -4.76
CA VAL A 66 -10.09 17.93 -6.15
C VAL A 66 -9.74 19.33 -6.68
N GLU A 67 -9.86 20.35 -5.84
CA GLU A 67 -9.48 21.73 -6.18
C GLU A 67 -7.98 21.85 -6.48
N GLY A 68 -7.12 21.22 -5.68
CA GLY A 68 -5.68 21.18 -5.92
C GLY A 68 -5.32 20.49 -7.25
N VAL A 69 -6.00 19.37 -7.57
CA VAL A 69 -5.80 18.66 -8.85
C VAL A 69 -6.24 19.53 -10.03
N MET A 70 -7.39 20.20 -9.93
CA MET A 70 -7.92 21.05 -11.00
C MET A 70 -7.08 22.31 -11.21
N SER A 71 -6.57 22.92 -10.13
CA SER A 71 -5.63 24.04 -10.19
C SER A 71 -4.36 23.66 -10.96
N ARG A 72 -3.74 22.53 -10.61
CA ARG A 72 -2.55 22.02 -11.30
C ARG A 72 -2.84 21.68 -12.77
N ALA A 73 -4.00 21.10 -13.08
CA ALA A 73 -4.40 20.84 -14.46
C ALA A 73 -4.50 22.15 -15.29
N SER A 74 -5.01 23.24 -14.69
CA SER A 74 -5.06 24.55 -15.34
C SER A 74 -3.66 25.12 -15.61
N VAL A 75 -2.71 24.91 -14.69
CA VAL A 75 -1.31 25.32 -14.88
C VAL A 75 -0.68 24.53 -16.02
N PHE A 76 -0.87 23.22 -16.06
CA PHE A 76 -0.39 22.36 -17.14
C PHE A 76 -0.96 22.74 -18.51
N GLN A 77 -2.25 23.06 -18.59
CA GLN A 77 -2.88 23.53 -19.83
C GLN A 77 -2.28 24.86 -20.29
N SER A 78 -2.02 25.78 -19.36
CA SER A 78 -1.38 27.07 -19.66
C SER A 78 0.06 26.89 -20.13
N ALA A 79 0.84 26.01 -19.46
CA ALA A 79 2.19 25.66 -19.86
C ALA A 79 2.24 25.03 -21.26
N HIS A 80 1.33 24.10 -21.53
CA HIS A 80 1.22 23.46 -22.84
C HIS A 80 0.88 24.48 -23.94
N ALA A 81 -0.07 25.39 -23.68
CA ALA A 81 -0.43 26.45 -24.63
C ALA A 81 0.75 27.39 -24.92
N LEU A 82 1.53 27.76 -23.89
CA LEU A 82 2.73 28.59 -24.06
C LEU A 82 3.80 27.87 -24.89
N VAL A 83 4.11 26.63 -24.53
CA VAL A 83 5.14 25.83 -25.20
C VAL A 83 4.77 25.56 -26.65
N THR A 84 3.53 25.18 -26.93
CA THR A 84 3.07 24.91 -28.31
C THR A 84 2.84 26.17 -29.14
N GLY A 85 2.68 27.34 -28.52
CA GLY A 85 2.53 28.63 -29.19
C GLY A 85 3.84 29.26 -29.66
N LEU A 86 5.00 28.71 -29.26
CA LEU A 86 6.31 29.23 -29.65
C LEU A 86 6.74 28.73 -31.04
N PRO A 87 7.47 29.53 -31.83
CA PRO A 87 8.03 29.08 -33.10
C PRO A 87 9.25 28.20 -32.84
N TRP A 88 9.05 26.89 -32.88
CA TRP A 88 10.14 25.92 -32.80
C TRP A 88 10.81 25.74 -34.16
N GLY A 89 12.12 25.46 -34.17
CA GLY A 89 12.82 25.09 -35.40
C GLY A 89 12.34 23.74 -35.94
N ASP A 90 12.49 23.48 -37.24
CA ASP A 90 12.02 22.23 -37.87
C ASP A 90 12.64 20.96 -37.25
N GLU A 91 13.81 21.09 -36.60
CA GLU A 91 14.53 19.99 -35.93
C GLU A 91 14.19 19.86 -34.43
N GLU A 92 13.63 20.89 -33.80
CA GLU A 92 13.30 20.90 -32.38
C GLU A 92 11.79 20.90 -32.22
N LYS A 93 11.21 19.81 -31.73
CA LYS A 93 9.79 19.80 -31.36
C LYS A 93 9.67 19.97 -29.85
N PRO A 94 8.64 20.69 -29.38
CA PRO A 94 8.40 20.80 -27.95
C PRO A 94 8.27 19.41 -27.35
N SER A 95 9.09 19.13 -26.35
CA SER A 95 9.07 17.89 -25.59
C SER A 95 8.16 18.02 -24.37
N VAL A 96 7.81 16.87 -23.78
CA VAL A 96 7.10 16.83 -22.50
C VAL A 96 7.91 17.51 -21.38
N TYR A 97 9.25 17.48 -21.47
CA TYR A 97 10.12 18.12 -20.50
C TYR A 97 10.02 19.65 -20.55
N ASP A 98 9.83 20.23 -21.74
CA ASP A 98 9.64 21.68 -21.91
C ASP A 98 8.33 22.14 -21.28
N VAL A 99 7.25 21.38 -21.48
CA VAL A 99 5.95 21.63 -20.83
C VAL A 99 6.06 21.53 -19.31
N LEU A 100 6.74 20.51 -18.79
CA LEU A 100 6.94 20.33 -17.35
C LEU A 100 7.79 21.45 -16.72
N SER A 101 8.81 21.91 -17.44
CA SER A 101 9.69 23.00 -16.98
C SER A 101 8.93 24.33 -16.90
N VAL A 102 8.10 24.63 -17.91
CA VAL A 102 7.24 25.81 -17.89
C VAL A 102 6.14 25.69 -16.84
N ALA A 103 5.55 24.51 -16.65
CA ALA A 103 4.57 24.29 -15.59
C ALA A 103 5.18 24.54 -14.21
N LYS A 104 6.39 24.02 -13.94
CA LYS A 104 7.10 24.28 -12.68
C LYS A 104 7.39 25.76 -12.46
N TRP A 105 7.81 26.47 -13.52
CA TRP A 105 8.02 27.92 -13.46
C TRP A 105 6.72 28.68 -13.14
N LEU A 106 5.58 28.28 -13.72
CA LEU A 106 4.27 28.88 -13.45
C LEU A 106 3.73 28.58 -12.04
N GLU A 107 4.12 27.45 -11.43
CA GLU A 107 3.75 27.10 -10.05
C GLU A 107 4.47 27.99 -9.01
N GLY A 108 5.54 28.70 -9.39
CA GLY A 108 6.21 29.71 -8.56
C GLY A 108 7.18 29.16 -7.50
N ASP A 109 7.61 27.91 -7.62
CA ASP A 109 8.65 27.33 -6.76
C ASP A 109 10.05 27.82 -7.21
N GLU A 110 10.53 28.92 -6.60
CA GLU A 110 11.98 29.24 -6.44
C GLU A 110 12.50 28.79 -5.07
#